data_AF-A0A5B8RK70-F1
#
_entry.id   AF-A0A5B8RK70-F1
#
_cell.length_a   1.000
_cell.length_b   1.000
_cell.length_c   1.000
_cell.angle_alpha   90.00
_cell.angle_beta   90.00
_cell.angle_gamma   90.00
#
_symmetry.space_group_name_H-M   'P 1'
#
loop_
_entity.id
_entity.type
_entity.pdbx_description
1 polymer ?
#
loop_
_entity_poly.entity_id
_entity_poly.type
_entity_poly.pdbx_seq_one_letter_code
_entity_poly.pdbx_strand_id
1 'polypeptide(L)' 'MSLTVNAVAGAEFELNLVPHTTAVTTLGGRAAGDTVNLEVDIIARYLERLMSGGGADGDGGITREFLARHGFGG' A
#
# COMPACT_ATOMS: atom_id res chain seq x y z
N MET A 1 7.67 0.95 15.72
CA MET A 1 7.54 -0.50 15.96
C MET A 1 6.82 -1.07 14.74
N SER A 2 7.31 -2.18 14.17
CA SER A 2 6.66 -2.82 13.01
C SER A 2 5.86 -4.04 13.46
N LEU A 3 4.66 -4.21 12.90
CA LEU A 3 3.76 -5.33 13.14
C LEU A 3 3.29 -5.88 11.80
N THR A 4 3.03 -7.19 11.74
CA THR A 4 2.55 -7.85 10.53
C THR A 4 1.03 -7.96 10.56
N VAL A 5 0.37 -7.47 9.51
CA VAL A 5 -1.08 -7.61 9.31
C VAL A 5 -1.40 -9.04 8.90
N ASN A 6 -2.31 -9.69 9.62
CA ASN A 6 -2.75 -11.06 9.34
C ASN A 6 -3.93 -11.11 8.39
N ALA A 7 -4.88 -10.18 8.52
CA ALA A 7 -6.05 -10.06 7.67
C ALA A 7 -6.50 -8.59 7.57
N VAL A 8 -7.20 -8.28 6.48
CA VAL A 8 -7.81 -6.96 6.22
C VAL A 8 -9.21 -7.18 5.67
N ALA A 9 -10.19 -6.46 6.22
CA ALA A 9 -11.57 -6.42 5.75
C ALA A 9 -12.06 -4.97 5.76
N GLY A 10 -12.05 -4.32 4.59
CA GLY A 10 -12.43 -2.91 4.48
C GLY A 10 -11.52 -2.00 5.32
N ALA A 11 -12.09 -1.38 6.36
CA ALA A 11 -11.38 -0.50 7.29
C ALA A 11 -10.89 -1.23 8.57
N GLU A 12 -11.07 -2.54 8.65
CA GLU A 12 -10.66 -3.37 9.78
C GLU A 12 -9.44 -4.22 9.41
N PHE A 13 -8.53 -4.40 10.37
CA PHE A 13 -7.33 -5.22 10.20
C PHE A 13 -7.01 -5.99 11.48
N GLU A 14 -6.43 -7.17 11.32
CA GLU A 14 -6.09 -8.08 12.42
C GLU A 14 -4.57 -8.21 12.55
N LEU A 15 -4.11 -8.33 13.80
CA LEU A 15 -2.71 -8.45 14.18
C LEU A 15 -2.54 -9.52 15.26
N ASN A 16 -1.54 -10.38 15.10
CA ASN A 16 -1.11 -11.33 16.12
C ASN A 16 0.06 -10.73 16.91
N LEU A 17 -0.18 -10.42 18.19
CA LEU A 17 0.86 -9.92 19.09
C LEU A 17 1.52 -11.09 19.83
N VAL A 18 2.84 -11.23 19.67
CA VAL A 18 3.61 -12.21 20.43
C VAL A 18 3.77 -11.77 21.89
N PRO A 19 3.91 -12.71 22.86
CA PRO A 19 3.95 -12.38 24.28
C PRO A 19 4.99 -11.34 24.66
N HIS A 20 6.16 -11.37 24.01
CA HIS A 20 7.21 -10.39 24.25
C HIS A 20 6.78 -8.97 23.87
N THR A 21 6.17 -8.79 22.70
CA THR A 21 5.65 -7.49 22.23
C THR A 21 4.60 -6.94 23.18
N THR A 22 3.67 -7.78 23.63
CA THR A 22 2.64 -7.42 24.60
C THR A 22 3.24 -7.00 25.94
N ALA A 23 4.32 -7.65 26.39
CA ALA A 23 4.97 -7.37 27.67
C ALA A 23 5.85 -6.10 27.67
N VAL A 24 6.45 -5.74 26.54
CA VAL A 24 7.41 -4.62 26.45
C VAL A 24 6.82 -3.37 25.80
N THR A 25 5.54 -3.38 25.43
CA THR A 25 4.86 -2.25 24.77
C THR A 25 3.57 -1.89 25.48
N THR A 26 3.04 -0.70 25.18
CA THR A 26 1.77 -0.23 25.76
C THR A 26 0.55 -0.95 25.20
N LEU A 27 0.71 -1.80 24.17
CA LEU A 27 -0.39 -2.54 23.55
C LEU A 27 -1.00 -3.60 24.47
N GLY A 28 -0.22 -4.18 25.38
CA GLY A 28 -0.71 -5.23 26.27
C GLY A 28 -1.74 -4.80 27.31
N GLY A 29 -1.85 -3.49 27.57
CA GLY A 29 -2.85 -2.91 28.49
C GLY A 29 -4.02 -2.23 27.77
N ARG A 30 -4.08 -2.26 26.44
CA ARG A 30 -5.13 -1.61 25.66
C ARG A 30 -6.41 -2.44 25.65
N ALA A 31 -7.56 -1.77 25.70
CA ALA A 31 -8.87 -2.38 25.61
C ALA A 31 -9.61 -1.97 24.34
N ALA A 32 -10.67 -2.69 24.00
CA ALA A 32 -11.56 -2.31 22.89
C ALA A 32 -12.09 -0.89 23.10
N GLY A 33 -11.97 -0.05 22.06
CA GLY A 33 -12.31 1.38 22.10
C GLY A 33 -11.12 2.31 22.34
N ASP A 34 -9.96 1.79 22.73
CA ASP A 34 -8.76 2.63 22.86
C ASP A 34 -8.22 3.08 21.50
N THR A 35 -7.86 4.35 21.40
CA THR A 35 -7.19 4.89 20.22
C THR A 35 -5.71 4.50 20.21
N VAL A 36 -5.22 4.14 19.03
CA VAL A 36 -3.80 3.84 18.78
C VAL A 36 -3.26 4.72 17.67
N ASN A 37 -1.95 4.97 17.69
CA ASN A 37 -1.28 5.64 16.59
C ASN A 37 -1.01 4.63 15.48
N LEU A 38 -1.49 4.92 14.27
CA LEU A 38 -1.23 4.11 13.08
C LEU A 38 -0.36 4.90 12.11
N GLU A 39 0.80 4.34 11.75
CA GLU A 39 1.71 4.90 10.77
C GLU A 39 1.77 3.97 9.55
N VAL A 40 1.58 4.53 8.36
CA VAL A 40 1.60 3.76 7.10
C VAL A 40 3.05 3.54 6.68
N ASP A 41 3.36 2.33 6.20
CA ASP A 41 4.69 2.05 5.67
C ASP A 41 5.00 2.97 4.48
N ILE A 42 6.16 3.60 4.50
CA ILE A 42 6.64 4.48 3.44
C ILE A 42 6.60 3.76 2.09
N ILE A 43 6.85 2.45 2.06
CA ILE A 43 6.77 1.62 0.86
C ILE A 43 5.35 1.61 0.30
N ALA A 44 4.32 1.48 1.15
CA ALA A 44 2.93 1.53 0.69
C ALA A 44 2.60 2.86 0.01
N ARG A 45 3.08 3.99 0.56
CA ARG A 45 2.92 5.31 -0.07
C ARG A 45 3.61 5.39 -1.44
N TYR A 46 4.81 4.82 -1.58
CA TYR A 46 5.50 4.78 -2.87
C TYR A 46 4.83 3.84 -3.87
N LEU A 47 4.31 2.69 -3.42
CA LEU A 47 3.53 1.78 -4.24
C LEU A 47 2.23 2.42 -4.72
N GLU A 48 1.50 3.11 -3.84
CA GLU A 48 0.32 3.89 -4.24
C GLU A 48 0.69 4.93 -5.29
N ARG A 49 1.82 5.63 -5.15
CA ARG A 49 2.28 6.61 -6.15
C ARG A 49 2.74 5.97 -7.46
N LEU A 50 3.32 4.77 -7.42
CA LEU A 50 3.70 4.02 -8.61
C LEU A 50 2.45 3.50 -9.35
N MET A 51 1.48 2.95 -8.61
CA MET A 51 0.23 2.44 -9.17
C MET A 51 -0.68 3.57 -9.66
N SER A 52 -0.74 4.69 -8.94
CA SER A 52 -1.49 5.89 -9.36
C SER A 52 -0.75 6.69 -10.44
N GLY A 53 0.58 6.62 -10.46
CA GLY A 53 1.45 7.25 -11.47
C GLY A 53 1.56 6.46 -12.78
N GLY A 54 1.05 5.23 -12.83
CA GLY A 54 0.82 4.47 -14.07
C GLY A 54 -0.51 4.82 -14.76
N GLY A 55 -1.31 5.73 -14.18
CA GLY A 55 -2.64 6.12 -14.64
C GLY A 55 -2.71 7.57 -15.11
N ALA A 56 -1.85 7.97 -16.04
CA ALA A 56 -2.04 9.18 -16.85
C ALA A 56 -1.24 9.10 -18.16
N ASP A 57 -1.66 8.22 -19.07
CA ASP A 57 -1.98 8.58 -20.46
C ASP A 57 -3.01 7.53 -20.90
N GLY A 58 -4.27 7.88 -21.08
CA GLY A 58 -4.63 8.64 -22.27
C GLY A 58 -4.72 7.68 -23.45
N ASP A 59 -5.91 7.12 -23.63
CA ASP A 59 -6.46 6.57 -24.87
C ASP A 59 -5.59 6.74 -26.13
N GLY A 60 -5.02 5.64 -26.62
CA GLY A 60 -4.22 5.64 -27.84
C GLY A 60 -3.41 4.37 -27.97
N GLY A 61 -4.06 3.22 -28.06
CA GLY A 61 -3.38 1.96 -28.41
C GLY A 61 -2.44 2.22 -29.58
N ILE A 62 -1.17 1.84 -29.43
CA ILE A 62 -0.08 2.16 -30.37
C ILE A 62 -0.55 1.90 -31.81
N THR A 63 -0.95 2.95 -32.52
CA THR A 63 -1.46 2.82 -33.88
C THR A 63 -0.28 2.72 -34.84
N ARG A 64 -0.47 2.04 -35.98
CA ARG A 64 0.55 2.01 -37.04
C ARG A 64 0.96 3.42 -37.47
N GLU A 65 0.04 4.38 -37.44
CA GLU A 65 0.32 5.77 -37.77
C GLU A 65 1.23 6.46 -36.73
N PHE A 66 1.06 6.17 -35.44
CA PHE A 66 1.95 6.64 -34.38
C PHE A 66 3.37 6.07 -34.54
N LEU A 67 3.49 4.77 -34.83
CA LEU A 67 4.77 4.12 -35.08
C LEU A 67 5.48 4.66 -36.33
N ALA A 68 4.73 4.89 -37.40
CA ALA A 68 5.26 5.45 -38.64
C ALA A 68 5.79 6.88 -38.45
N ARG A 69 5.07 7.72 -37.69
CA ARG A 69 5.51 9.10 -37.39
C ARG A 69 6.79 9.17 -36.55
N HIS A 70 7.10 8.12 -35.78
CA HIS A 70 8.30 8.06 -34.93
C HIS A 70 9.42 7.20 -35.51
N GLY A 71 9.33 6.77 -36.77
CA GLY A 71 10.43 6.10 -37.47
C GLY A 71 10.59 4.60 -37.17
N PHE A 72 9.59 3.95 -36.59
CA PHE A 72 9.64 2.53 -36.19
C PHE A 72 8.97 1.57 -37.19
N GLY A 73 8.49 2.05 -38.34
CA GLY A 73 7.72 1.27 -39.33
C GLY A 73 8.48 0.87 -40.58
N GLY A 74 9.68 0.31 -40.43
CA GLY A 74 10.49 -0.26 -41.53
C GLY A 74 10.26 -1.74 -41.73
#